data_AF-I1BHJ7-F1
#
_entry.id   AF-I1BHJ7-F1
#
_cell.length_a   1.000
_cell.length_b   1.000
_cell.length_c   1.000
_cell.angle_alpha   90.00
_cell.angle_beta   90.00
_cell.angle_gamma   90.00
#
_symmetry.space_group_name_H-M   'P 1'
#
loop_
_entity.id
_entity.type
_entity.pdbx_description
1 polymer ?
#
loop_
_entity_poly.entity_id
_entity_poly.type
_entity_poly.pdbx_seq_one_letter_code
_entity_poly.pdbx_strand_id
1 'polypeptide(L)'
;MLNEWVEKKKIEKNAGTALVNYPLCVFDELTQLRQVRPKFNDPSTYQFLRRYSSVTNDLRLRPITVWTLADTSPTNDTTSDGRTASLLFRTIAIKVWEAEKLDLASVTAIQINLEFKIGKLLIIVRNLFQENQETISIIGNKALNTVLTSMANVMGPYINSVNKEAALSIYDTLLKKRK
;
A
#
# COMPACT_ATOMS: atom_id res chain seq x y z
N MET A 1 18.64 -14.38 7.31
CA MET A 1 17.39 -14.29 6.53
C MET A 1 17.13 -12.89 5.96
N LEU A 2 17.23 -11.78 6.70
CA LEU A 2 17.04 -10.41 6.14
C LEU A 2 18.17 -9.97 5.19
N ASN A 3 19.43 -10.29 5.54
CA ASN A 3 20.60 -9.98 4.70
C ASN A 3 20.60 -10.73 3.36
N GLU A 4 20.00 -11.92 3.28
CA GLU A 4 19.82 -12.65 2.02
C GLU A 4 18.84 -11.94 1.07
N TRP A 5 17.85 -11.22 1.59
CA TRP A 5 16.86 -10.52 0.78
C TRP A 5 17.41 -9.24 0.14
N VAL A 6 18.18 -8.45 0.91
CA VAL A 6 18.87 -7.27 0.40
C VAL A 6 19.92 -7.67 -0.65
N GLU A 7 20.64 -8.77 -0.41
CA GLU A 7 21.62 -9.28 -1.37
C GLU A 7 20.95 -9.87 -2.63
N LYS A 8 19.80 -10.55 -2.52
CA LYS A 8 19.04 -10.99 -3.71
C LYS A 8 18.57 -9.81 -4.59
N LYS A 9 18.13 -8.69 -4.00
CA LYS A 9 17.80 -7.47 -4.76
C LYS A 9 19.01 -6.87 -5.50
N LYS A 10 20.23 -6.97 -4.94
CA LYS A 10 21.46 -6.54 -5.63
C LYS A 10 21.84 -7.47 -6.77
N ILE A 11 21.66 -8.79 -6.59
CA ILE A 11 21.98 -9.81 -7.59
C ILE A 11 21.01 -9.73 -8.79
N GLU A 12 19.71 -9.56 -8.56
CA GLU A 12 18.72 -9.41 -9.63
C GLU A 12 18.96 -8.16 -10.49
N LYS A 13 19.50 -7.08 -9.89
CA LYS A 13 19.86 -5.85 -10.61
C LYS A 13 21.05 -6.04 -11.56
N ASN A 14 21.91 -7.04 -11.31
CA ASN A 14 23.11 -7.32 -12.09
C ASN A 14 22.93 -8.46 -13.12
N ALA A 15 21.85 -9.24 -13.05
CA ALA A 15 21.65 -10.44 -13.88
C ALA A 15 20.74 -10.22 -15.13
N GLY A 16 20.54 -8.97 -15.55
CA GLY A 16 19.65 -8.62 -16.66
C GLY A 16 20.35 -8.44 -18.01
N THR A 17 21.00 -9.48 -18.55
CA THR A 17 21.26 -9.55 -20.01
C THR A 17 20.82 -10.90 -20.56
N ALA A 18 19.92 -10.82 -21.55
CA ALA A 18 19.46 -11.89 -22.45
C ALA A 18 18.43 -12.90 -21.93
N LEU A 19 17.17 -12.47 -21.76
CA LEU A 19 15.97 -13.26 -22.11
C LEU A 19 14.84 -12.31 -22.54
N VAL A 20 14.41 -12.44 -23.80
CA VAL A 20 13.18 -11.92 -24.44
C VAL A 20 12.60 -10.61 -23.86
N ASN A 21 12.83 -9.50 -24.58
CA ASN A 21 12.22 -8.18 -24.37
C ASN A 21 10.68 -8.22 -24.45
N TYR A 22 10.03 -8.62 -23.36
CA TYR A 22 8.85 -7.87 -22.94
C TYR A 22 9.38 -6.73 -22.07
N PRO A 23 9.04 -5.45 -22.33
CA PRO A 23 9.36 -4.40 -21.38
C PRO A 23 8.68 -4.79 -20.07
N LEU A 24 9.48 -5.28 -19.12
CA LEU A 24 9.07 -5.46 -17.74
C LEU A 24 8.64 -4.07 -17.28
N CYS A 25 7.34 -3.83 -17.33
CA CYS A 25 6.74 -2.57 -16.91
C CYS A 25 7.27 -2.29 -15.50
N VAL A 26 7.82 -1.08 -15.29
CA VAL A 26 8.39 -0.65 -14.00
C VAL A 26 7.41 -1.05 -12.91
N PHE A 27 7.79 -2.07 -12.12
CA PHE A 27 6.88 -2.75 -11.24
C PHE A 27 6.32 -1.76 -10.21
N ASP A 28 5.00 -1.64 -10.13
CA ASP A 28 4.38 -0.96 -9.00
C ASP A 28 4.42 -1.91 -7.79
N GLU A 29 5.49 -1.81 -7.00
CA GLU A 29 5.78 -2.63 -5.82
C GLU A 29 4.59 -2.68 -4.84
N LEU A 30 3.85 -1.57 -4.69
CA LEU A 30 2.69 -1.47 -3.79
C LEU A 30 1.54 -2.36 -4.26
N THR A 31 1.38 -2.52 -5.58
CA THR A 31 0.34 -3.40 -6.14
C THR A 31 0.63 -4.88 -5.90
N GLN A 32 1.87 -5.24 -5.57
CA GLN A 32 2.26 -6.61 -5.23
C GLN A 32 1.97 -6.97 -3.78
N LEU A 33 1.67 -5.97 -2.93
CA LEU A 33 1.30 -6.19 -1.55
C LEU A 33 -0.10 -6.82 -1.46
N ARG A 34 -0.22 -7.73 -0.49
CA ARG A 34 -1.45 -8.44 -0.21
C ARG A 34 -2.10 -7.84 1.04
N GLN A 35 -3.34 -7.39 0.93
CA GLN A 35 -4.15 -7.07 2.11
C GLN A 35 -4.90 -8.32 2.56
N VAL A 36 -4.19 -9.24 3.24
CA VAL A 36 -4.80 -10.51 3.70
C VAL A 36 -5.20 -10.43 5.18
N ARG A 37 -4.48 -9.65 6.00
CA ARG A 37 -4.75 -9.48 7.44
C ARG A 37 -4.26 -8.09 7.92
N PRO A 38 -4.92 -7.47 8.93
CA PRO A 38 -4.43 -6.25 9.54
C PRO A 38 -3.32 -6.57 10.56
N LYS A 39 -2.14 -6.98 10.08
CA LYS A 39 -0.94 -7.28 10.88
C LYS A 39 0.24 -6.41 10.44
N PHE A 40 0.04 -5.10 10.44
CA PHE A 40 1.00 -4.10 9.97
C PHE A 40 2.30 -4.01 10.80
N ASN A 41 2.37 -4.66 11.96
CA ASN A 41 3.62 -4.83 12.70
C ASN A 41 4.43 -6.07 12.28
N ASP A 42 3.93 -6.90 11.35
CA ASP A 42 4.56 -8.14 10.91
C ASP A 42 5.20 -7.97 9.53
N PRO A 43 6.47 -8.37 9.32
CA PRO A 43 7.15 -8.25 8.02
C PRO A 43 6.43 -8.95 6.87
N SER A 44 5.68 -10.03 7.14
CA SER A 44 4.93 -10.77 6.12
C SER A 44 3.86 -9.92 5.42
N THR A 45 3.39 -8.84 6.07
CA THR A 45 2.44 -7.88 5.49
C THR A 45 3.05 -7.08 4.34
N TYR A 46 4.38 -6.97 4.30
CA TYR A 46 5.12 -6.15 3.33
C TYR A 46 5.84 -6.97 2.26
N GLN A 47 5.55 -8.27 2.19
CA GLN A 47 6.10 -9.16 1.17
C GLN A 47 5.34 -9.07 -0.15
N PHE A 48 6.08 -9.13 -1.25
CA PHE A 48 5.52 -9.19 -2.60
C PHE A 48 4.96 -10.58 -2.88
N LEU A 49 3.64 -10.73 -2.71
CA LEU A 49 2.97 -12.04 -2.75
C LEU A 49 1.90 -12.15 -3.83
N ARG A 50 1.64 -11.09 -4.61
CA ARG A 50 0.82 -11.23 -5.81
C ARG A 50 1.66 -11.79 -6.95
N ARG A 51 1.08 -12.76 -7.66
CA ARG A 51 1.58 -13.15 -8.98
C ARG A 51 0.89 -12.29 -10.01
N TYR A 52 1.67 -11.84 -10.99
CA TYR A 52 1.19 -11.00 -12.06
C TYR A 52 1.00 -11.81 -13.34
N SER A 53 0.01 -11.42 -14.14
CA SER A 53 -0.20 -11.87 -15.52
C SER A 53 -0.42 -10.66 -16.43
N SER A 54 -0.30 -10.87 -17.75
CA SER A 54 -0.60 -9.84 -18.76
C SER A 54 -2.00 -9.25 -18.64
N VAL A 55 -2.97 -10.00 -18.12
CA VAL A 55 -4.36 -9.54 -17.89
C VAL A 55 -4.45 -8.60 -16.69
N THR A 56 -3.71 -8.88 -15.62
CA THR A 56 -3.68 -8.03 -14.42
C THR A 56 -2.75 -6.82 -14.56
N ASN A 57 -2.20 -6.56 -15.76
CA ASN A 57 -1.39 -5.37 -15.99
C ASN A 57 -2.19 -4.08 -16.00
N ASP A 58 -3.45 -4.16 -16.40
CA ASP A 58 -4.34 -3.01 -16.41
C ASP A 58 -4.70 -2.64 -14.96
N LEU A 59 -4.39 -1.42 -14.53
CA LEU A 59 -4.71 -0.91 -13.19
C LEU A 59 -6.21 -1.02 -12.89
N ARG A 60 -7.07 -0.88 -13.91
CA ARG A 60 -8.54 -0.97 -13.79
C ARG A 60 -9.01 -2.40 -13.45
N LEU A 61 -8.16 -3.38 -13.70
CA LEU A 61 -8.44 -4.80 -13.46
C LEU A 61 -7.73 -5.33 -12.22
N ARG A 62 -7.04 -4.47 -11.46
CA ARG A 62 -6.36 -4.86 -10.21
C ARG A 62 -7.28 -4.61 -9.02
N PRO A 63 -7.42 -5.58 -8.09
CA PRO A 63 -8.06 -5.32 -6.83
C PRO A 63 -7.29 -4.25 -6.04
N ILE A 64 -8.01 -3.20 -5.68
CA ILE A 64 -7.56 -2.09 -4.84
C ILE A 64 -7.40 -2.55 -3.41
N THR A 65 -6.39 -1.98 -2.74
CA THR A 65 -6.03 -2.27 -1.36
C THR A 65 -5.79 -0.99 -0.59
N VAL A 66 -5.53 -1.09 0.71
CA VAL A 66 -5.06 0.03 1.52
C VAL A 66 -3.81 0.72 0.96
N TRP A 67 -2.97 -0.01 0.20
CA TRP A 67 -1.73 0.51 -0.38
C TRP A 67 -1.92 1.31 -1.67
N THR A 68 -3.02 1.04 -2.39
CA THR A 68 -3.21 1.49 -3.78
C THR A 68 -4.49 2.29 -4.00
N LEU A 69 -5.33 2.47 -2.98
CA LEU A 69 -6.54 3.29 -3.08
C LEU A 69 -6.22 4.75 -3.42
N ALA A 70 -5.04 5.25 -3.04
CA ALA A 70 -4.60 6.59 -3.45
C ALA A 70 -4.41 6.73 -4.97
N ASP A 71 -4.29 5.63 -5.72
CA ASP A 71 -4.02 5.65 -7.16
C ASP A 71 -5.31 5.62 -8.01
N THR A 72 -6.49 5.46 -7.40
CA THR A 72 -7.73 5.10 -8.11
C THR A 72 -8.62 6.25 -8.58
N SER A 73 -8.23 7.52 -8.45
CA SER A 73 -9.09 8.61 -8.94
C SER A 73 -8.37 9.79 -9.60
N PRO A 74 -8.87 10.25 -10.77
CA PRO A 74 -8.65 11.58 -11.35
C PRO A 74 -9.75 12.59 -11.00
N THR A 75 -10.76 12.23 -10.19
CA THR A 75 -11.78 13.19 -9.74
C THR A 75 -11.19 14.10 -8.66
N ASN A 76 -11.48 15.39 -8.78
CA ASN A 76 -10.96 16.51 -7.98
C ASN A 76 -11.34 16.47 -6.49
N ASP A 77 -11.76 15.33 -5.97
CA ASP A 77 -12.11 15.13 -4.56
C ASP A 77 -10.85 14.70 -3.79
N THR A 78 -9.91 15.64 -3.71
CA THR A 78 -8.65 15.57 -2.96
C THR A 78 -8.85 15.39 -1.45
N THR A 79 -10.10 15.26 -0.99
CA THR A 79 -10.57 15.27 0.39
C THR A 79 -11.10 13.92 0.88
N SER A 80 -11.14 12.87 0.05
CA SER A 80 -11.66 11.57 0.51
C SER A 80 -10.75 10.97 1.61
N ASP A 81 -11.31 10.79 2.80
CA ASP A 81 -10.67 10.25 4.01
C ASP A 81 -9.84 8.97 3.75
N GLY A 82 -10.37 8.12 2.87
CA GLY A 82 -9.70 6.88 2.43
C GLY A 82 -8.43 7.10 1.62
N ARG A 83 -8.33 8.16 0.81
CA ARG A 83 -7.09 8.48 0.07
C ARG A 83 -5.98 8.90 1.03
N THR A 84 -6.30 9.75 2.00
CA THR A 84 -5.36 10.18 3.04
C THR A 84 -4.82 8.98 3.84
N ALA A 85 -5.71 8.06 4.22
CA ALA A 85 -5.31 6.81 4.85
C ALA A 85 -4.36 5.99 3.97
N SER A 86 -4.70 5.85 2.69
CA SER A 86 -3.91 5.07 1.73
C SER A 86 -2.51 5.65 1.51
N LEU A 87 -2.37 6.99 1.51
CA LEU A 87 -1.07 7.64 1.48
C LEU A 87 -0.21 7.28 2.69
N LEU A 88 -0.79 7.23 3.90
CA LEU A 88 -0.05 6.79 5.09
C LEU A 88 0.41 5.33 4.94
N PHE A 89 -0.49 4.43 4.52
CA PHE A 89 -0.13 3.03 4.29
C PHE A 89 1.01 2.89 3.29
N ARG A 90 0.93 3.58 2.16
CA ARG A 90 2.00 3.63 1.16
C ARG A 90 3.33 4.09 1.75
N THR A 91 3.32 5.21 2.47
CA THR A 91 4.52 5.74 3.15
C THR A 91 5.12 4.69 4.09
N ILE A 92 4.29 4.01 4.89
CA ILE A 92 4.73 2.97 5.81
C ILE A 92 5.37 1.79 5.05
N ALA A 93 4.74 1.31 3.96
CA ALA A 93 5.30 0.22 3.17
C ALA A 93 6.68 0.57 2.60
N ILE A 94 6.82 1.77 2.04
CA ILE A 94 8.11 2.26 1.52
C ILE A 94 9.14 2.31 2.64
N LYS A 95 8.79 2.87 3.80
CA LYS A 95 9.69 2.96 4.96
C LYS A 95 10.08 1.60 5.51
N VAL A 96 9.21 0.59 5.45
CA VAL A 96 9.58 -0.79 5.78
C VAL A 96 10.66 -1.32 4.84
N TRP A 97 10.58 -1.05 3.54
CA TRP A 97 11.58 -1.51 2.59
C TRP A 97 12.91 -0.76 2.69
N GLU A 98 12.89 0.50 3.13
CA GLU A 98 14.08 1.34 3.23
C GLU A 98 14.82 1.18 4.56
N ALA A 99 14.11 1.26 5.69
CA ALA A 99 14.74 1.43 7.01
C ALA A 99 13.98 0.81 8.18
N GLU A 100 12.79 0.23 7.96
CA GLU A 100 11.87 -0.31 8.99
C GLU A 100 11.45 0.70 10.07
N LYS A 101 11.68 2.00 9.84
CA LYS A 101 11.36 3.10 10.73
C LYS A 101 10.48 4.13 10.03
N LEU A 102 9.42 4.54 10.71
CA LEU A 102 8.55 5.62 10.27
C LEU A 102 9.03 6.93 10.88
N ASP A 103 9.30 7.93 10.05
CA ASP A 103 9.66 9.27 10.51
C ASP A 103 8.44 10.18 10.66
N LEU A 104 8.51 11.07 11.66
CA LEU A 104 7.45 12.01 11.99
C LEU A 104 7.20 13.01 10.84
N ALA A 105 8.26 13.39 10.11
CA ALA A 105 8.16 14.32 9.00
C ALA A 105 7.23 13.78 7.90
N SER A 106 7.38 12.51 7.52
CA SER A 106 6.53 11.85 6.51
C SER A 106 5.07 11.74 6.95
N VAL A 107 4.80 11.51 8.25
CA VAL A 107 3.44 11.49 8.80
C VAL A 107 2.84 12.91 8.88
N THR A 108 3.67 13.91 9.16
CA THR A 108 3.25 15.30 9.30
C THR A 108 2.94 15.94 7.94
N ALA A 109 3.64 15.52 6.90
CA ALA A 109 3.38 15.94 5.52
C ALA A 109 1.99 15.53 5.00
N ILE A 110 1.35 14.53 5.60
CA ILE A 110 -0.01 14.11 5.24
C ILE A 110 -1.02 15.09 5.83
N GLN A 111 -1.81 15.74 4.97
CA GLN A 111 -2.84 16.70 5.39
C GLN A 111 -3.92 16.01 6.23
N ILE A 112 -4.29 16.63 7.35
CA ILE A 112 -5.32 16.13 8.25
C ILE A 112 -6.58 16.97 8.07
N ASN A 113 -7.73 16.29 7.94
CA ASN A 113 -9.04 16.87 8.16
C ASN A 113 -9.70 16.20 9.38
N LEU A 114 -9.91 16.96 10.44
CA LEU A 114 -10.42 16.49 11.74
C LEU A 114 -11.91 16.16 11.77
N GLU A 115 -12.65 16.60 10.76
CA GLU A 115 -14.07 16.27 10.61
C GLU A 115 -14.25 14.76 10.35
N PHE A 116 -13.23 14.12 9.78
CA PHE A 116 -13.28 12.72 9.40
C PHE A 116 -12.58 11.78 10.38
N LYS A 117 -12.93 10.49 10.30
CA LYS A 117 -12.43 9.44 11.21
C LYS A 117 -10.96 9.15 11.00
N ILE A 118 -10.46 9.10 9.76
CA ILE A 118 -9.03 8.87 9.51
C ILE A 118 -8.21 10.05 10.02
N GLY A 119 -8.69 11.29 9.90
CA GLY A 119 -8.02 12.46 10.47
C GLY A 119 -7.76 12.35 11.98
N LYS A 120 -8.76 11.88 12.74
CA LYS A 120 -8.60 11.60 14.18
C LYS A 120 -7.59 10.47 14.43
N LEU A 121 -7.62 9.41 13.63
CA LEU A 121 -6.63 8.32 13.72
C LEU A 121 -5.21 8.79 13.38
N LEU A 122 -5.05 9.72 12.43
CA LEU A 122 -3.75 10.32 12.07
C LEU A 122 -3.15 11.13 13.22
N ILE A 123 -3.96 11.86 13.99
CA ILE A 123 -3.47 12.50 15.23
C ILE A 123 -2.92 11.42 16.18
N ILE A 124 -3.65 10.33 16.36
CA ILE A 124 -3.19 9.25 17.26
C ILE A 124 -1.85 8.71 16.76
N VAL A 125 -1.66 8.50 15.45
CA VAL A 125 -0.36 8.11 14.88
C VAL A 125 0.73 9.13 15.22
N ARG A 126 0.47 10.44 15.07
CA ARG A 126 1.44 11.49 15.42
C ARG A 126 1.79 11.48 16.91
N ASN A 127 0.82 11.20 17.77
CA ASN A 127 1.03 11.13 19.22
C ASN A 127 1.77 9.86 19.67
N LEU A 128 2.00 8.88 18.80
CA LEU A 128 2.86 7.73 19.11
C LEU A 128 4.35 8.10 19.13
N PHE A 129 4.72 9.23 18.54
CA PHE A 129 6.06 9.78 18.64
C PHE A 129 6.19 10.48 19.99
N GLN A 130 7.08 10.00 20.85
CA GLN A 130 7.36 10.62 22.15
C GLN A 130 8.02 12.00 21.95
N GLU A 131 8.09 12.80 23.01
CA GLU A 131 8.78 14.09 22.97
C GLU A 131 10.22 13.93 22.45
N ASN A 132 10.58 14.71 21.43
CA ASN A 132 11.87 14.69 20.74
C ASN A 132 12.19 13.40 19.95
N GLN A 133 11.22 12.50 19.76
CA GLN A 133 11.41 11.30 18.96
C GLN A 133 11.05 11.54 17.49
N GLU A 134 12.04 11.55 16.61
CA GLU A 134 11.83 11.77 15.17
C GLU A 134 11.34 10.52 14.42
N THR A 135 11.62 9.32 14.95
CA THR A 135 11.30 8.05 14.30
C THR A 135 10.76 7.01 15.27
N ILE A 136 9.81 6.19 14.82
CA ILE A 136 9.30 5.01 15.53
C ILE A 136 9.55 3.74 14.69
N SER A 137 9.76 2.60 15.36
CA SER A 137 9.83 1.31 14.64
C SER A 137 8.44 0.96 14.08
N ILE A 138 8.41 0.40 12.86
CA ILE A 138 7.17 -0.08 12.25
C ILE A 138 6.92 -1.53 12.65
N ILE A 139 7.93 -2.38 12.42
CA ILE A 139 7.87 -3.80 12.75
C ILE A 139 7.92 -3.98 14.28
N GLY A 140 7.09 -4.89 14.78
CA GLY A 140 6.94 -5.14 16.22
C GLY A 140 6.12 -4.09 16.98
N ASN A 141 5.80 -2.93 16.38
CA ASN A 141 5.07 -1.86 17.04
C ASN A 141 3.57 -2.14 17.11
N LYS A 142 3.14 -2.71 18.24
CA LYS A 142 1.72 -3.06 18.48
C LYS A 142 0.80 -1.84 18.55
N ALA A 143 1.28 -0.73 19.12
CA ALA A 143 0.48 0.49 19.26
C ALA A 143 0.15 1.08 17.89
N LEU A 144 1.16 1.22 17.03
CA LEU A 144 0.97 1.64 15.64
C LEU A 144 0.05 0.67 14.90
N ASN A 145 0.25 -0.64 15.04
CA ASN A 145 -0.60 -1.63 14.40
C ASN A 145 -2.08 -1.52 14.80
N THR A 146 -2.40 -1.23 16.07
CA THR A 146 -3.78 -1.04 16.51
C THR A 146 -4.46 0.13 15.79
N VAL A 147 -3.74 1.25 15.63
CA VAL A 147 -4.26 2.42 14.93
C VAL A 147 -4.43 2.13 13.44
N LEU A 148 -3.44 1.50 12.81
CA LEU A 148 -3.51 1.10 11.40
C LEU A 148 -4.63 0.07 11.15
N THR A 149 -4.87 -0.85 12.07
CA THR A 149 -5.99 -1.80 11.98
C THR A 149 -7.33 -1.07 12.00
N SER A 150 -7.50 -0.12 12.92
CA SER A 150 -8.69 0.72 12.99
C SER A 150 -8.88 1.54 11.71
N MET A 151 -7.77 2.07 11.17
CA MET A 151 -7.76 2.83 9.93
C MET A 151 -8.18 1.97 8.72
N ALA A 152 -7.62 0.77 8.59
CA ALA A 152 -7.99 -0.18 7.54
C ALA A 152 -9.47 -0.60 7.60
N ASN A 153 -10.05 -0.71 8.80
CA ASN A 153 -11.47 -1.00 8.97
C ASN A 153 -12.35 0.15 8.46
N VAL A 154 -11.97 1.40 8.75
CA VAL A 154 -12.65 2.59 8.22
C VAL A 154 -12.53 2.66 6.69
N MET A 155 -11.41 2.22 6.12
CA MET A 155 -11.20 2.17 4.66
C MET A 155 -12.02 1.07 3.95
N GLY A 156 -12.45 0.03 4.67
CA GLY A 156 -13.09 -1.17 4.11
C GLY A 156 -14.25 -0.87 3.13
N PRO A 157 -15.23 -0.02 3.49
CA PRO A 157 -16.33 0.34 2.59
C PRO A 157 -15.87 1.00 1.28
N TYR A 158 -14.89 1.90 1.33
CA TYR A 158 -14.34 2.58 0.15
C TYR A 158 -13.67 1.57 -0.80
N ILE A 159 -12.81 0.73 -0.24
CA ILE A 159 -12.10 -0.31 -1.00
C ILE A 159 -13.09 -1.30 -1.64
N ASN A 160 -14.11 -1.73 -0.88
CA ASN A 160 -15.13 -2.64 -1.38
C ASN A 160 -15.96 -2.03 -2.51
N SER A 161 -16.27 -0.73 -2.45
CA SER A 161 -16.99 -0.03 -3.51
C SER A 161 -16.20 -0.03 -4.82
N VAL A 162 -14.94 0.40 -4.77
CA VAL A 162 -14.08 0.46 -5.97
C VAL A 162 -13.80 -0.94 -6.52
N ASN A 163 -13.61 -1.93 -5.66
CA ASN A 163 -13.38 -3.31 -6.10
C ASN A 163 -14.58 -3.96 -6.77
N LYS A 164 -15.82 -3.56 -6.43
CA LYS A 164 -17.02 -4.03 -7.16
C LYS A 164 -17.00 -3.55 -8.62
N GLU A 165 -16.61 -2.31 -8.87
CA GLU A 165 -16.50 -1.75 -10.22
C GLU A 165 -15.40 -2.43 -11.03
N ALA A 166 -14.24 -2.70 -10.39
CA ALA A 166 -13.15 -3.44 -11.01
C ALA A 166 -13.58 -4.88 -11.39
N ALA A 167 -14.33 -5.56 -10.50
CA ALA A 167 -14.83 -6.91 -10.77
C ALA A 167 -15.79 -6.96 -11.96
N LEU A 168 -16.70 -5.98 -12.09
CA LEU A 168 -17.59 -5.86 -13.26
C LEU A 168 -16.79 -5.64 -14.54
N SER A 169 -15.79 -4.76 -14.49
CA SER A 169 -14.91 -4.47 -15.64
C SER A 169 -14.12 -5.71 -16.10
N ILE A 170 -13.64 -6.53 -15.16
CA ILE A 170 -12.98 -7.81 -15.47
C ILE A 170 -13.95 -8.76 -16.14
N TYR A 171 -15.16 -8.91 -15.59
CA TYR A 171 -16.18 -9.79 -16.13
C TYR A 171 -16.52 -9.44 -17.58
N ASP A 172 -16.78 -8.16 -17.87
CA ASP A 172 -17.07 -7.68 -19.22
C ASP A 172 -15.91 -7.92 -20.20
N THR A 173 -14.67 -7.71 -19.73
CA THR A 173 -13.47 -7.92 -20.55
C THR A 173 -13.28 -9.40 -20.91
N LEU A 174 -13.51 -10.30 -19.96
CA LEU A 174 -13.40 -11.74 -20.18
C LEU A 174 -14.52 -12.29 -21.08
N LEU A 175 -15.73 -11.76 -20.96
CA LEU A 175 -16.84 -12.11 -21.87
C LEU A 175 -16.58 -11.66 -23.31
N LYS A 176 -16.06 -10.44 -23.51
CA LYS A 176 -15.74 -9.92 -24.85
C LYS A 176 -14.64 -10.72 -25.55
N LYS A 177 -13.67 -11.27 -24.80
CA LYS A 177 -12.59 -12.12 -25.34
C LYS A 177 -13.02 -13.56 -25.68
N ARG A 178 -14.22 -13.99 -25.30
CA ARG A 178 -14.75 -15.34 -25.57
C ARG A 178 -15.63 -15.41 -26.83
N LYS A 179 -15.94 -14.28 -27.47
CA LYS A 179 -16.61 -14.20 -28.77
C LYS A 179 -15.59 -13.99 -29.86
#